data_AF-V4M6H0-F1
#
_entry.id   AF-V4M6H0-F1
#
_cell.length_a   1.000
_cell.length_b   1.000
_cell.length_c   1.000
_cell.angle_alpha   90.00
_cell.angle_beta   90.00
_cell.angle_gamma   90.00
#
_symmetry.space_group_name_H-M   'P 1'
#
loop_
_entity.id
_entity.type
_entity.pdbx_description
1 polymer ?
#
loop_
_entity_poly.entity_id
_entity_poly.type
_entity_poly.pdbx_seq_one_letter_code
_entity_poly.pdbx_strand_id
1 'polypeptide(L)'
;MTLAYAFFWGGMAQVFAGWMDFKRGNLLGGTAFSTYGLFWIGLGLAFVLQAWNGSTFSWGDSEIGTWFIFWGILTLIYTVGANALKARVLMSVLVLLTITFWVLAAGFLASSTAIIKAGGWIGLITGLDALYLGAAIVLNWSFKRAVLPA
;
A
#
# COMPACT_ATOMS: atom_id res chain seq x y z
N MET A 1 -7.02 -5.85 16.72
CA MET A 1 -5.80 -6.48 16.17
C MET A 1 -5.37 -5.82 14.86
N THR A 2 -6.24 -5.71 13.85
CA THR A 2 -5.89 -5.11 12.54
C THR A 2 -5.36 -3.68 12.63
N LEU A 3 -6.03 -2.79 13.41
CA LEU A 3 -5.57 -1.40 13.59
C LEU A 3 -4.17 -1.33 14.22
N ALA A 4 -3.84 -2.21 15.16
CA ALA A 4 -2.50 -2.25 15.76
C ALA A 4 -1.43 -2.57 14.71
N TYR A 5 -1.69 -3.54 13.83
CA TYR A 5 -0.77 -3.85 12.73
C TYR A 5 -0.72 -2.76 11.65
N ALA A 6 -1.82 -2.03 11.42
CA ALA A 6 -1.80 -0.84 10.57
C ALA A 6 -0.85 0.23 11.15
N PHE A 7 -0.89 0.50 12.46
CA PHE A 7 0.02 1.47 13.07
C PHE A 7 1.48 1.00 13.10
N PHE A 8 1.73 -0.22 13.56
CA PHE A 8 3.09 -0.63 13.90
C PHE A 8 3.81 -1.35 12.76
N TRP A 9 3.12 -2.21 12.02
CA TRP A 9 3.76 -3.02 10.98
C TRP A 9 3.59 -2.41 9.60
N GLY A 10 2.36 -2.25 9.13
CA GLY A 10 2.06 -1.55 7.89
C GLY A 10 2.50 -0.09 7.95
N GLY A 11 2.47 0.52 9.14
CA GLY A 11 2.81 1.92 9.33
C GLY A 11 4.27 2.16 9.68
N MET A 12 4.56 2.15 10.98
CA MET A 12 5.84 2.57 11.56
C MET A 12 7.03 1.79 11.00
N ALA A 13 6.96 0.46 10.94
CA ALA A 13 8.04 -0.35 10.38
C ALA A 13 8.27 -0.03 8.89
N GLN A 14 7.21 0.24 8.12
CA GLN A 14 7.32 0.60 6.71
C GLN A 14 7.95 1.99 6.52
N VAL A 15 7.64 2.96 7.39
CA VAL A 15 8.32 4.27 7.42
C VAL A 15 9.82 4.10 7.70
N PHE A 16 10.19 3.26 8.68
CA PHE A 16 11.60 2.97 8.95
C PHE A 16 12.29 2.30 7.77
N ALA A 17 11.62 1.37 7.08
CA ALA A 17 12.15 0.76 5.86
C ALA A 17 12.40 1.82 4.77
N GLY A 18 11.47 2.76 4.58
CA GLY A 18 11.64 3.88 3.65
C GLY A 18 12.83 4.78 4.01
N TRP A 19 13.00 5.11 5.28
CA TRP A 19 14.16 5.87 5.76
C TRP A 19 15.50 5.16 5.46
N MET A 20 15.54 3.84 5.64
CA MET A 20 16.73 3.04 5.33
C MET A 20 17.01 2.99 3.83
N ASP A 21 15.98 2.96 2.99
CA ASP A 21 16.16 3.01 1.53
C ASP A 21 16.65 4.37 1.04
N PHE A 22 16.19 5.48 1.64
CA PHE A 22 16.79 6.80 1.37
C PHE A 22 18.28 6.82 1.71
N LYS A 23 18.68 6.25 2.86
CA LYS A 23 20.10 6.14 3.24
C LYS A 23 20.94 5.30 2.27
N ARG A 24 20.32 4.38 1.54
CA ARG A 24 20.96 3.55 0.51
C ARG A 24 20.96 4.20 -0.88
N GLY A 25 20.41 5.40 -1.02
CA GLY A 25 20.26 6.08 -2.31
C GLY A 25 19.11 5.54 -3.18
N ASN A 26 18.25 4.67 -2.64
CA ASN A 26 17.07 4.18 -3.34
C ASN A 26 15.90 5.16 -3.15
N LEU A 27 15.81 6.18 -4.03
CA LEU A 27 14.76 7.19 -3.95
C LEU A 27 13.36 6.59 -4.09
N LEU A 28 13.14 5.72 -5.09
CA LEU A 28 11.83 5.13 -5.33
C LEU A 28 11.36 4.30 -4.14
N GLY A 29 12.20 3.39 -3.63
CA GLY A 29 11.86 2.57 -2.46
C GLY A 29 11.66 3.42 -1.21
N GLY A 30 12.54 4.39 -0.98
CA GLY A 30 12.44 5.30 0.15
C GLY A 30 11.14 6.09 0.17
N THR A 31 10.77 6.68 -0.97
CA THR A 31 9.51 7.41 -1.12
C THR A 31 8.31 6.47 -0.99
N ALA A 32 8.28 5.36 -1.73
CA ALA A 32 7.14 4.45 -1.71
C ALA A 32 6.87 3.89 -0.30
N PHE A 33 7.88 3.34 0.37
CA PHE A 33 7.71 2.76 1.71
C PHE A 33 7.33 3.81 2.76
N SER A 34 7.93 5.00 2.72
CA SER A 34 7.56 6.08 3.65
C SER A 34 6.12 6.54 3.44
N THR A 35 5.71 6.74 2.18
CA THR A 35 4.35 7.17 1.84
C THR A 35 3.30 6.13 2.26
N TYR A 36 3.50 4.85 1.94
CA TYR A 36 2.53 3.81 2.34
C TYR A 36 2.55 3.51 3.84
N GLY A 37 3.68 3.70 4.53
CA GLY A 37 3.70 3.67 5.99
C GLY A 37 2.81 4.75 6.59
N LEU A 38 2.89 5.98 6.06
CA LEU A 38 2.02 7.07 6.49
C LEU A 38 0.55 6.87 6.06
N PHE A 39 0.29 6.21 4.92
CA PHE A 39 -1.05 5.76 4.53
C PHE A 39 -1.68 4.90 5.64
N TRP A 40 -0.98 3.87 6.10
CA TRP A 40 -1.50 2.96 7.12
C TRP A 40 -1.71 3.62 8.47
N ILE A 41 -0.80 4.51 8.88
CA ILE A 41 -0.94 5.29 10.11
C ILE A 41 -2.15 6.22 10.01
N GLY A 42 -2.30 6.95 8.91
CA GLY A 42 -3.42 7.87 8.67
C GLY A 42 -4.75 7.14 8.62
N LEU A 43 -4.84 6.02 7.90
CA LEU A 43 -6.04 5.18 7.83
C LEU A 43 -6.39 4.60 9.20
N GLY A 44 -5.40 4.07 9.93
CA GLY A 44 -5.59 3.57 11.28
C GLY A 44 -6.11 4.64 12.23
N LEU A 45 -5.54 5.85 12.16
CA LEU A 45 -5.97 6.99 12.98
C LEU A 45 -7.39 7.43 12.64
N ALA A 46 -7.76 7.48 11.37
CA ALA A 46 -9.12 7.80 10.95
C ALA A 46 -10.10 6.86 11.67
N PHE A 47 -9.94 5.53 11.54
CA PHE A 47 -10.81 4.55 12.20
C PHE A 47 -10.85 4.69 13.72
N VAL A 48 -9.73 5.02 14.37
CA VAL A 48 -9.70 5.28 15.82
C VAL A 48 -10.52 6.51 16.18
N LEU A 49 -10.40 7.61 15.41
CA LEU A 49 -11.15 8.84 15.66
C LEU A 49 -12.66 8.65 15.46
N GLN A 50 -13.07 7.91 14.43
CA GLN A 50 -14.48 7.58 14.22
C GLN A 50 -15.03 6.68 15.33
N ALA A 51 -14.25 5.71 15.81
CA ALA A 51 -14.67 4.87 16.94
C ALA A 51 -14.78 5.67 18.24
N TRP A 52 -13.94 6.69 18.42
CA TRP A 52 -13.96 7.57 19.60
C TRP A 52 -15.10 8.59 19.58
N ASN A 53 -15.32 9.27 18.45
CA ASN A 53 -16.39 10.25 18.28
C ASN A 53 -16.84 10.33 16.80
N GLY A 54 -17.61 9.33 16.37
CA GLY A 54 -18.10 9.24 15.00
C GLY A 54 -19.04 10.37 14.57
N SER A 55 -19.67 11.09 15.50
CA SER A 55 -20.46 12.28 15.16
C SER A 55 -19.60 13.44 14.69
N THR A 56 -18.38 13.59 15.24
CA THR A 56 -17.44 14.63 14.82
C THR A 56 -16.54 14.13 13.68
N PHE A 57 -16.11 12.87 13.72
CA PHE A 57 -15.19 12.26 12.77
C PHE A 57 -15.92 11.20 11.93
N SER A 58 -16.84 11.65 11.09
CA SER A 58 -17.48 10.83 10.06
C SER A 58 -16.96 11.20 8.69
N TRP A 59 -16.98 10.21 7.79
CA TRP A 59 -16.65 10.38 6.39
C TRP A 59 -17.66 9.60 5.56
N GLY A 60 -18.03 10.17 4.41
CA GLY A 60 -18.95 9.54 3.47
C GLY A 60 -18.24 8.71 2.42
N ASP A 61 -19.02 7.90 1.71
CA ASP A 61 -18.56 7.11 0.56
C ASP A 61 -17.83 7.97 -0.51
N SER A 62 -18.33 9.18 -0.77
CA SER A 62 -17.69 10.11 -1.71
C SER A 62 -16.28 10.55 -1.27
N GLU A 63 -16.08 10.74 0.03
CA GLU A 63 -14.79 11.15 0.59
C GLU A 63 -13.78 10.02 0.52
N ILE A 64 -14.17 8.81 0.96
CA ILE A 64 -13.33 7.60 0.86
C ILE A 64 -12.97 7.31 -0.60
N GLY A 65 -13.96 7.39 -1.50
CA GLY A 65 -13.76 7.15 -2.92
C GLY A 65 -12.77 8.13 -3.55
N THR A 66 -12.91 9.41 -3.24
CA THR A 66 -11.98 10.47 -3.70
C THR A 66 -10.58 10.28 -3.13
N TRP A 67 -10.48 9.91 -1.85
CA TRP A 67 -9.21 9.57 -1.22
C TRP A 67 -8.49 8.42 -1.94
N PHE A 68 -9.21 7.34 -2.27
CA PHE A 68 -8.65 6.23 -3.05
C PHE A 68 -8.23 6.64 -4.48
N ILE A 69 -8.91 7.59 -5.13
CA ILE A 69 -8.45 8.13 -6.43
C ILE A 69 -7.06 8.75 -6.29
N PHE A 70 -6.84 9.61 -5.28
CA PHE A 70 -5.54 10.24 -5.08
C PHE A 70 -4.44 9.22 -4.78
N TRP A 71 -4.72 8.20 -3.97
CA TRP A 71 -3.80 7.09 -3.76
C TRP A 71 -3.54 6.28 -5.03
N GLY A 72 -4.57 6.03 -5.85
CA GLY A 72 -4.43 5.37 -7.13
C GLY A 72 -3.53 6.12 -8.10
N ILE A 73 -3.68 7.45 -8.21
CA ILE A 73 -2.83 8.32 -9.03
C ILE A 73 -1.37 8.27 -8.54
N LEU A 74 -1.16 8.45 -7.23
CA LEU A 74 0.18 8.40 -6.65
C LEU A 74 0.86 7.03 -6.90
N THR A 75 0.11 5.95 -6.70
CA THR A 75 0.61 4.58 -6.92
C THR A 75 0.94 4.34 -8.39
N LEU A 76 0.15 4.90 -9.32
CA LEU A 76 0.44 4.83 -10.74
C LEU A 76 1.75 5.55 -11.09
N ILE A 77 2.01 6.72 -10.51
CA ILE A 77 3.29 7.45 -10.69
C ILE A 77 4.46 6.57 -10.22
N TYR A 78 4.33 5.93 -9.06
CA TYR A 78 5.37 5.01 -8.56
C TYR A 78 5.52 3.77 -9.44
N THR A 79 4.42 3.25 -10.00
CA THR A 79 4.44 2.12 -10.94
C THR A 79 5.25 2.45 -12.18
N VAL A 80 5.04 3.63 -12.76
CA VAL A 80 5.82 4.12 -13.92
C VAL A 80 7.30 4.26 -13.55
N GLY A 81 7.60 4.78 -12.35
CA GLY A 81 8.96 4.86 -11.83
C GLY A 81 9.62 3.47 -11.67
N ALA A 82 8.90 2.49 -11.13
CA ALA A 82 9.37 1.12 -10.97
C ALA A 82 9.68 0.46 -12.32
N ASN A 83 8.84 0.69 -13.32
CA ASN A 83 9.06 0.22 -14.68
C ASN A 83 10.33 0.85 -15.29
N ALA A 84 10.51 2.17 -15.15
CA ALA A 84 11.70 2.87 -15.64
C ALA A 84 13.00 2.34 -15.01
N LEU A 85 12.95 1.97 -13.73
CA LEU A 85 14.09 1.37 -12.99
C LEU A 85 14.23 -0.14 -13.19
N LYS A 86 13.35 -0.78 -13.99
CA LYS A 86 13.31 -2.24 -14.20
C LYS A 86 13.17 -3.04 -12.90
N ALA A 87 12.55 -2.45 -11.86
CA ALA A 87 12.29 -3.10 -10.58
C ALA A 87 11.04 -4.00 -10.69
N ARG A 88 11.17 -5.15 -11.35
CA ARG A 88 10.04 -5.94 -11.85
C ARG A 88 9.06 -6.40 -10.78
N VAL A 89 9.55 -6.92 -9.66
CA VAL A 89 8.66 -7.41 -8.59
C VAL A 89 8.06 -6.26 -7.79
N LEU A 90 8.78 -5.15 -7.60
CA LEU A 90 8.16 -3.95 -7.02
C LEU A 90 7.08 -3.38 -7.96
N MET A 91 7.32 -3.41 -9.27
CA MET A 91 6.36 -2.96 -10.26
C MET A 91 5.08 -3.81 -10.23
N SER A 92 5.16 -5.15 -10.08
CA SER A 92 3.96 -5.99 -10.00
C SER A 92 3.11 -5.63 -8.78
N VAL A 93 3.75 -5.41 -7.62
CA VAL A 93 3.06 -4.99 -6.39
C VAL A 93 2.35 -3.65 -6.61
N LEU A 94 3.04 -2.68 -7.23
CA LEU A 94 2.47 -1.36 -7.48
C LEU A 94 1.35 -1.38 -8.52
N VAL A 95 1.43 -2.21 -9.57
CA VAL A 95 0.34 -2.41 -10.54
C VAL A 95 -0.90 -2.94 -9.83
N LEU A 96 -0.75 -4.01 -9.04
CA LEU A 96 -1.87 -4.61 -8.32
C LEU A 96 -2.46 -3.64 -7.29
N LEU A 97 -1.61 -2.86 -6.62
CA LEU A 97 -2.04 -1.83 -5.68
C LEU A 97 -2.78 -0.68 -6.39
N THR A 98 -2.33 -0.25 -7.57
CA THR A 98 -3.03 0.74 -8.40
C THR A 98 -4.43 0.22 -8.74
N ILE A 99 -4.54 -1.02 -9.22
CA ILE A 99 -5.84 -1.64 -9.52
C ILE A 99 -6.72 -1.70 -8.26
N THR A 100 -6.15 -2.11 -7.13
CA THR A 100 -6.85 -2.15 -5.84
C THR A 100 -7.47 -0.80 -5.50
N PHE A 101 -6.70 0.28 -5.57
CA PHE A 101 -7.20 1.63 -5.26
C PHE A 101 -8.26 2.12 -6.24
N TRP A 102 -8.09 1.89 -7.54
CA TRP A 102 -9.11 2.29 -8.52
C TRP A 102 -10.42 1.52 -8.37
N VAL A 103 -10.35 0.21 -8.08
CA VAL A 103 -11.55 -0.61 -7.84
C VAL A 103 -12.24 -0.19 -6.54
N LEU A 104 -11.49 0.06 -5.46
CA LEU A 104 -12.06 0.57 -4.21
C LEU A 104 -12.68 1.95 -4.40
N ALA A 105 -12.01 2.86 -5.11
CA ALA A 105 -12.55 4.17 -5.45
C ALA A 105 -13.91 4.05 -6.17
N ALA A 106 -13.97 3.23 -7.23
CA ALA A 106 -15.22 2.99 -7.95
C ALA A 106 -16.30 2.37 -7.05
N GLY A 107 -15.93 1.45 -6.16
CA GLY A 107 -16.86 0.80 -5.24
C GLY A 107 -17.48 1.76 -4.23
N PHE A 108 -16.66 2.64 -3.63
CA PHE A 108 -17.16 3.65 -2.70
C PHE A 108 -17.96 4.75 -3.43
N LEU A 109 -17.48 5.28 -4.56
CA LEU A 109 -18.23 6.31 -5.31
C LEU A 109 -19.58 5.81 -5.85
N ALA A 110 -19.69 4.53 -6.15
CA ALA A 110 -20.94 3.90 -6.59
C ALA A 110 -21.77 3.32 -5.41
N SER A 111 -21.31 3.44 -4.17
CA SER A 111 -21.88 2.80 -2.98
C SER A 111 -22.17 1.29 -3.19
N SER A 112 -21.30 0.61 -3.95
CA SER A 112 -21.49 -0.78 -4.36
C SER A 112 -20.65 -1.73 -3.51
N THR A 113 -21.31 -2.43 -2.59
CA THR A 113 -20.65 -3.44 -1.72
C THR A 113 -19.97 -4.55 -2.53
N ALA A 114 -20.51 -4.92 -3.69
CA ALA A 114 -19.93 -5.96 -4.54
C ALA A 114 -18.55 -5.53 -5.09
N ILE A 115 -18.44 -4.28 -5.56
CA ILE A 115 -17.19 -3.73 -6.09
C ILE A 115 -16.18 -3.52 -4.96
N ILE A 116 -16.62 -3.04 -3.79
CA ILE A 116 -15.75 -2.90 -2.61
C ILE A 116 -15.15 -4.27 -2.22
N LYS A 117 -15.97 -5.34 -2.20
CA LYS A 117 -15.47 -6.70 -1.94
C LYS A 117 -14.48 -7.17 -3.00
N ALA A 118 -14.73 -6.87 -4.27
CA ALA A 118 -13.79 -7.19 -5.35
C ALA A 118 -12.44 -6.46 -5.15
N GLY A 119 -12.46 -5.18 -4.80
CA GLY A 119 -11.27 -4.41 -4.44
C GLY A 119 -10.51 -5.03 -3.27
N GLY A 120 -11.23 -5.51 -2.24
CA GLY A 120 -10.64 -6.24 -1.12
C GLY A 120 -9.91 -7.52 -1.52
N TRP A 121 -10.48 -8.32 -2.43
CA TRP A 121 -9.81 -9.52 -2.96
C TRP A 121 -8.54 -9.20 -3.76
N ILE A 122 -8.57 -8.14 -4.58
CA ILE A 122 -7.39 -7.68 -5.32
C ILE A 122 -6.33 -7.15 -4.35
N GLY A 123 -6.74 -6.47 -3.28
CA GLY A 123 -5.85 -6.04 -2.20
C GLY A 123 -5.19 -7.19 -1.47
N LEU A 124 -5.91 -8.31 -1.26
CA LEU A 124 -5.33 -9.52 -0.69
C LEU A 124 -4.25 -10.11 -1.60
N ILE A 125 -4.51 -10.18 -2.91
CA ILE A 125 -3.52 -10.63 -3.91
C ILE A 125 -2.30 -9.69 -3.91
N THR A 126 -2.52 -8.39 -3.79
CA THR A 126 -1.45 -7.38 -3.67
C THR A 126 -0.59 -7.62 -2.44
N GLY A 127 -1.22 -7.94 -1.29
CA GLY A 127 -0.51 -8.28 -0.06
C GLY A 127 0.35 -9.55 -0.20
N LEU A 128 -0.16 -10.58 -0.89
CA LEU A 128 0.60 -11.79 -1.19
C LEU A 128 1.79 -11.52 -2.12
N ASP A 129 1.62 -10.67 -3.13
CA ASP A 129 2.72 -10.27 -4.02
C ASP A 129 3.80 -9.46 -3.27
N ALA A 130 3.40 -8.58 -2.35
CA ALA A 130 4.32 -7.86 -1.49
C ALA A 130 5.08 -8.79 -0.52
N LEU A 131 4.42 -9.84 -0.01
CA LEU A 131 5.09 -10.88 0.78
C LEU A 131 6.09 -11.66 -0.07
N TYR A 132 5.77 -11.96 -1.32
CA TYR A 132 6.70 -12.58 -2.26
C TYR A 132 7.93 -11.69 -2.50
N LEU A 133 7.75 -10.38 -2.71
CA LEU A 133 8.87 -9.43 -2.82
C LEU A 133 9.77 -9.47 -1.57
N GLY A 134 9.16 -9.43 -0.37
CA GLY A 134 9.90 -9.52 0.89
C GLY A 134 10.66 -10.83 1.02
N ALA A 135 10.03 -11.95 0.69
CA ALA A 135 10.65 -13.27 0.68
C ALA A 135 11.82 -13.35 -0.32
N ALA A 136 11.66 -12.80 -1.52
CA ALA A 136 12.71 -12.79 -2.54
C ALA A 136 13.93 -12.00 -2.06
N ILE A 137 13.73 -10.84 -1.42
CA ILE A 137 14.82 -10.05 -0.83
C ILE A 137 15.55 -10.85 0.25
N VAL A 138 14.83 -11.42 1.22
CA VAL A 138 15.43 -12.15 2.35
C VAL A 138 16.15 -13.40 1.87
N LEU A 139 15.50 -14.24 1.07
CA LEU A 139 16.07 -15.52 0.64
C LEU A 139 17.27 -15.32 -0.29
N ASN A 140 17.19 -14.39 -1.25
CA ASN A 140 18.33 -14.13 -2.14
C ASN A 140 19.55 -13.62 -1.36
N TRP A 141 19.32 -12.79 -0.34
CA TRP A 141 20.38 -12.32 0.55
C TRP A 141 20.97 -13.45 1.39
N SER A 142 20.12 -14.27 2.03
CA SER A 142 20.56 -15.40 2.88
C SER A 142 21.36 -16.45 2.10
N PHE A 143 20.91 -16.80 0.89
CA PHE A 143 21.57 -17.80 0.06
C PHE A 143 22.68 -17.24 -0.84
N LYS A 144 22.90 -15.92 -0.86
CA LYS A 144 23.88 -15.22 -1.70
C LYS A 144 23.78 -15.56 -3.20
N ARG A 145 22.58 -15.91 -3.66
CA ARG A 145 22.25 -16.24 -5.06
C ARG A 145 20.79 -15.92 -5.34
N ALA A 146 20.42 -15.80 -6.60
CA ALA A 146 19.02 -15.67 -7.01
C ALA A 146 18.28 -17.01 -6.82
N VAL A 147 17.57 -17.17 -5.70
CA VAL A 147 16.68 -18.30 -5.40
C VAL A 147 15.26 -18.00 -5.88
N LEU A 148 14.79 -16.77 -5.62
CA LEU A 148 13.54 -16.26 -6.14
C LEU A 148 13.82 -15.09 -7.10
N PRO A 149 13.10 -15.00 -8.23
CA PRO A 149 13.11 -13.80 -9.06
C PRO A 149 12.69 -12.57 -8.23
N ALA A 150 13.57 -11.57 -8.15
CA ALA A 150 13.36 -10.28 -7.48
C ALA A 150 13.31 -9.13 -8.49
#